data_AF-A0A3M9ZF72-F1
#
_entry.id   AF-A0A3M9ZF72-F1
#
_cell.length_a   1.000
_cell.length_b   1.000
_cell.length_c   1.000
_cell.angle_alpha   90.00
_cell.angle_beta   90.00
_cell.angle_gamma   90.00
#
_symmetry.space_group_name_H-M   'P 1'
#
loop_
_entity.id
_entity.type
_entity.pdbx_description
1 polymer ?
#
loop_
_entity_poly.entity_id
_entity_poly.type
_entity_poly.pdbx_seq_one_letter_code
_entity_poly.pdbx_strand_id
1 'polypeptide(L)'
;MLSLEALFCHVDDFCRWFEPRWQQHLLGEGLQRRSRSRSLSLSEMMTILIAFHQSAYRNFKWFYTQFVCRYWRKAFPRLVSYQRFVEWMPSTLIPLCAYLRHCFGRCTGISFMDSTSIKVCHNRRIASHKVFKPLAARGKTSVDWFFGFKLHLVMNE
;
A
#
# COMPACT_ATOMS: atom_id res chain seq x y z
N MET A 1 11.42 1.48 14.85
CA MET A 1 11.02 0.43 13.90
C MET A 1 10.57 -0.78 14.70
N LEU A 2 9.42 -1.37 14.38
CA LEU A 2 9.01 -2.65 14.97
C LEU A 2 9.97 -3.74 14.48
N SER A 3 10.28 -4.72 15.34
CA SER A 3 10.97 -5.93 14.90
C SER A 3 10.10 -6.70 13.90
N LEU A 4 10.72 -7.54 13.05
CA LEU A 4 9.98 -8.37 12.09
C LEU A 4 8.89 -9.19 12.78
N GLU A 5 9.22 -9.78 13.93
CA GLU A 5 8.30 -10.60 14.73
C GLU A 5 7.15 -9.77 15.27
N ALA A 6 7.43 -8.61 15.87
CA ALA A 6 6.39 -7.72 16.39
C ALA A 6 5.45 -7.23 15.28
N LEU A 7 6.00 -6.89 14.10
CA LEU A 7 5.20 -6.54 12.93
C LEU A 7 4.34 -7.72 12.48
N PHE A 8 4.93 -8.91 12.36
CA PHE A 8 4.20 -10.10 11.92
C PHE A 8 3.07 -10.45 12.89
N CYS A 9 3.31 -10.48 14.19
CA CYS A 9 2.29 -10.75 15.20
C CYS A 9 1.12 -9.76 15.10
N HIS A 10 1.40 -8.46 15.01
CA HIS A 10 0.36 -7.44 14.89
C HIS A 10 -0.47 -7.59 13.60
N VAL A 11 0.17 -7.89 12.48
CA VAL A 11 -0.50 -8.14 11.20
C VAL A 11 -1.30 -9.46 11.23
N ASP A 12 -0.75 -10.52 11.82
CA ASP A 12 -1.40 -11.83 11.89
C ASP A 12 -2.65 -11.79 12.78
N ASP A 13 -2.58 -11.13 13.95
CA ASP A 13 -3.73 -10.93 14.83
C ASP A 13 -4.84 -10.16 14.13
N PHE A 14 -4.50 -9.11 13.38
CA PHE A 14 -5.45 -8.41 12.52
C PHE A 14 -6.07 -9.34 11.47
N CYS A 15 -5.25 -10.10 10.72
CA CYS A 15 -5.72 -11.00 9.67
C CYS A 15 -6.66 -12.08 10.21
N ARG A 16 -6.36 -12.66 11.39
CA ARG A 16 -7.22 -13.67 12.04
C ARG A 16 -8.63 -13.15 12.32
N TRP A 17 -8.75 -11.89 12.72
CA TRP A 17 -10.04 -11.25 12.97
C TRP A 17 -10.73 -10.79 11.67
N PHE A 18 -9.94 -10.29 10.72
CA PHE A 18 -10.42 -9.61 9.52
C PHE A 18 -10.82 -10.56 8.39
N GLU A 19 -10.00 -11.55 8.09
CA GLU A 19 -10.13 -12.42 6.93
C GLU A 19 -11.45 -13.20 6.91
N PRO A 20 -11.95 -13.79 8.02
CA PRO A 20 -13.24 -14.48 8.02
C PRO A 20 -14.42 -13.56 7.70
N ARG A 21 -14.44 -12.35 8.27
CA ARG A 21 -15.50 -11.35 8.05
C ARG A 21 -15.49 -10.82 6.64
N TRP A 22 -14.29 -10.55 6.14
CA TRP A 22 -14.10 -10.17 4.75
C TRP A 22 -14.69 -11.20 3.80
N GLN A 23 -14.32 -12.47 4.00
CA GLN A 23 -14.76 -13.56 3.12
C GLN A 23 -16.28 -13.69 3.09
N GLN A 24 -16.97 -13.41 4.20
CA GLN A 24 -18.43 -13.36 4.27
C GLN A 24 -19.05 -12.20 3.48
N HIS A 25 -18.36 -11.06 3.38
CA HIS A 25 -18.82 -9.90 2.63
C HIS A 25 -18.50 -9.96 1.13
N LEU A 26 -17.63 -10.88 0.69
CA LEU A 26 -17.35 -11.06 -0.72
C LEU A 26 -18.57 -11.62 -1.44
N LEU A 27 -19.01 -10.93 -2.49
CA LEU A 27 -20.05 -11.42 -3.37
C LEU A 27 -19.56 -12.71 -4.04
N GLY A 28 -20.27 -13.81 -3.82
CA GLY A 28 -20.10 -15.01 -4.62
C GLY A 28 -20.79 -14.79 -5.97
N GLU A 29 -20.03 -14.77 -7.08
CA GLU A 29 -20.59 -14.68 -8.44
C GLU A 29 -21.45 -15.91 -8.84
N GLY A 30 -21.78 -16.83 -7.91
CA GLY A 30 -22.44 -18.12 -8.20
C GLY A 30 -21.58 -19.10 -9.02
N LEU A 31 -20.49 -18.61 -9.62
CA LEU A 31 -19.47 -19.39 -10.29
C LEU A 31 -18.57 -20.07 -9.24
N GLN A 32 -18.59 -21.41 -9.22
CA GLN A 32 -17.67 -22.22 -8.44
C GLN A 32 -16.22 -21.98 -8.91
N ARG A 33 -15.57 -20.94 -8.38
CA ARG A 33 -14.13 -20.73 -8.55
C ARG A 33 -13.40 -21.52 -7.48
N ARG A 34 -12.52 -22.42 -7.91
CA ARG A 34 -11.71 -23.25 -7.03
C ARG A 34 -10.83 -22.39 -6.12
N SER A 35 -11.13 -22.37 -4.82
CA SER A 35 -10.27 -21.78 -3.80
C SER A 35 -9.12 -22.73 -3.52
N ARG A 36 -7.88 -22.36 -3.91
CA ARG A 36 -6.68 -23.12 -3.58
C ARG A 36 -5.91 -22.37 -2.49
N SER A 37 -5.52 -23.11 -1.45
CA SER A 37 -4.60 -22.61 -0.44
C SER A 37 -3.30 -22.15 -1.11
N ARG A 38 -2.90 -20.90 -0.83
CA ARG A 38 -1.62 -20.36 -1.27
C ARG A 38 -0.51 -20.85 -0.34
N SER A 39 0.72 -20.83 -0.83
CA SER A 39 1.88 -21.20 -0.01
C SER A 39 2.23 -20.13 1.03
N LEU A 40 1.90 -18.87 0.73
CA LEU A 40 1.99 -17.73 1.65
C LEU A 40 0.60 -17.31 2.11
N SER A 41 0.46 -17.06 3.41
CA SER A 41 -0.75 -16.47 4.00
C SER A 41 -0.86 -14.98 3.63
N LEU A 42 -2.06 -14.42 3.86
CA LEU A 42 -2.28 -12.99 3.72
C LEU A 42 -1.39 -12.17 4.67
N SER A 43 -1.24 -12.62 5.92
CA SER A 43 -0.42 -11.96 6.93
C SER A 43 1.07 -11.93 6.56
N GLU A 44 1.62 -13.02 6.01
CA GLU A 44 3.00 -13.08 5.52
C GLU A 44 3.24 -12.08 4.38
N MET A 45 2.33 -12.03 3.40
CA MET A 45 2.46 -11.10 2.26
C MET A 45 2.36 -9.64 2.71
N MET A 46 1.40 -9.32 3.59
CA MET A 46 1.23 -7.98 4.15
C MET A 46 2.47 -7.55 4.93
N THR A 47 3.03 -8.44 5.75
CA THR A 47 4.25 -8.17 6.55
C THR A 47 5.43 -7.81 5.64
N ILE A 48 5.66 -8.58 4.57
CA ILE A 48 6.75 -8.31 3.62
C ILE A 48 6.56 -6.95 2.93
N LEU A 49 5.33 -6.60 2.54
CA LEU A 49 5.03 -5.32 1.89
C LEU A 49 5.21 -4.13 2.85
N ILE A 50 4.71 -4.23 4.07
CA ILE A 50 4.88 -3.19 5.08
C ILE A 50 6.36 -3.00 5.40
N ALA A 51 7.09 -4.10 5.59
CA ALA A 51 8.53 -4.05 5.82
C ALA A 51 9.29 -3.42 4.65
N PHE A 52 8.89 -3.67 3.40
CA PHE A 52 9.48 -3.00 2.24
C PHE A 52 9.36 -1.48 2.36
N HIS A 53 8.16 -0.98 2.65
CA HIS A 53 7.91 0.45 2.79
C HIS A 53 8.65 1.07 3.97
N GLN A 54 8.93 0.31 5.03
CA GLN A 54 9.73 0.76 6.16
C GLN A 54 11.24 0.72 5.88
N SER A 55 11.72 -0.21 5.05
CA SER A 55 13.14 -0.56 4.95
C SER A 55 13.99 0.34 4.02
N ALA A 56 13.49 1.52 3.63
CA ALA A 56 14.17 2.50 2.77
C ALA A 56 14.68 1.98 1.41
N TYR A 57 14.39 0.72 1.05
CA TYR A 57 14.71 0.18 -0.27
C TYR A 57 13.85 0.85 -1.34
N ARG A 58 14.50 1.26 -2.44
CA ARG A 58 13.81 1.89 -3.57
C ARG A 58 13.14 0.88 -4.51
N ASN A 59 13.67 -0.34 -4.56
CA ASN A 59 13.26 -1.36 -5.53
C ASN A 59 12.76 -2.61 -4.82
N PHE A 60 11.48 -2.93 -5.01
CA PHE A 60 10.85 -4.10 -4.38
C PHE A 60 11.45 -5.43 -4.84
N LYS A 61 11.83 -5.57 -6.12
CA LYS A 61 12.47 -6.78 -6.63
C LYS A 61 13.79 -7.06 -5.93
N TRP A 62 14.59 -6.01 -5.72
CA TRP A 62 15.88 -6.14 -5.04
C TRP A 62 15.67 -6.49 -3.56
N PHE A 63 14.77 -5.79 -2.87
CA PHE A 63 14.39 -6.10 -1.48
C PHE A 63 13.92 -7.56 -1.33
N TYR A 64 13.00 -8.00 -2.17
CA TYR A 64 12.46 -9.36 -2.09
C TYR A 64 13.53 -10.42 -2.37
N THR A 65 14.26 -10.29 -3.48
CA THR A 65 15.20 -11.34 -3.93
C THR A 65 16.51 -11.39 -3.13
N GLN A 66 17.05 -10.23 -2.75
CA GLN A 66 18.36 -10.14 -2.10
C GLN A 66 18.26 -10.09 -0.58
N PHE A 67 17.17 -9.54 -0.04
CA PHE A 67 17.00 -9.42 1.41
C PHE A 67 16.05 -10.49 1.95
N VAL A 68 14.77 -10.48 1.54
CA VAL A 68 13.74 -11.39 2.08
C VAL A 68 14.10 -12.86 1.82
N CYS A 69 14.39 -13.24 0.57
CA CYS A 69 14.70 -14.62 0.22
C CYS A 69 16.01 -15.16 0.83
N ARG A 70 16.92 -14.28 1.26
CA ARG A 70 18.20 -14.68 1.85
C ARG A 70 18.16 -14.70 3.37
N TYR A 71 17.71 -13.62 3.99
CA TYR A 71 17.77 -13.44 5.44
C TYR A 71 16.50 -13.89 6.16
N TRP A 72 15.34 -13.77 5.51
CA TRP A 72 14.04 -14.09 6.14
C TRP A 72 13.48 -15.45 5.76
N ARG A 73 14.28 -16.30 5.10
CA ARG A 73 13.87 -17.64 4.68
C ARG A 73 13.49 -18.55 5.85
N LYS A 74 14.09 -18.34 7.04
CA LYS A 74 13.70 -19.07 8.25
C LYS A 74 12.34 -18.61 8.78
N ALA A 75 12.04 -17.32 8.71
CA ALA A 75 10.76 -16.76 9.12
C ALA A 75 9.63 -17.12 8.14
N PHE A 76 9.94 -17.14 6.84
CA PHE A 76 9.01 -17.47 5.76
C PHE A 76 9.52 -18.69 4.97
N PRO A 77 9.31 -19.92 5.45
CA PRO A 77 9.88 -21.12 4.83
C PRO A 77 9.29 -21.44 3.45
N ARG A 78 8.07 -20.95 3.17
CA ARG A 78 7.31 -21.22 1.93
C ARG A 78 7.28 -20.03 0.95
N LEU A 79 8.34 -19.21 0.97
CA LEU A 79 8.51 -18.10 0.02
C LEU A 79 8.38 -18.57 -1.43
N VAL A 80 7.70 -17.76 -2.23
CA VAL A 80 7.49 -18.01 -3.67
C VAL A 80 8.51 -17.25 -4.50
N SER A 81 8.57 -17.55 -5.81
CA SER A 81 9.35 -16.75 -6.74
C SER A 81 8.84 -15.29 -6.76
N TYR A 82 9.73 -14.35 -7.08
CA TYR A 82 9.37 -12.93 -7.18
C TYR A 82 8.15 -12.69 -8.08
N GLN A 83 8.13 -13.31 -9.26
CA GLN A 83 7.03 -13.16 -10.20
C GLN A 83 5.71 -13.64 -9.61
N ARG A 84 5.72 -14.78 -8.92
CA ARG A 84 4.53 -15.31 -8.25
C ARG A 84 4.05 -14.40 -7.11
N PHE A 85 4.98 -13.80 -6.37
CA PHE A 85 4.63 -12.82 -5.34
C PHE A 85 3.94 -11.59 -5.94
N VAL A 86 4.48 -11.05 -7.04
CA VAL A 86 3.89 -9.89 -7.73
C VAL A 86 2.49 -10.20 -8.27
N GLU A 87 2.26 -11.41 -8.81
CA GLU A 87 0.93 -11.85 -9.23
C GLU A 87 -0.10 -11.85 -8.08
N TRP A 88 0.34 -12.13 -6.85
CA TRP A 88 -0.53 -12.17 -5.67
C TRP A 88 -0.70 -10.82 -4.98
N MET A 89 0.25 -9.90 -5.17
CA MET A 89 0.29 -8.60 -4.52
C MET A 89 -1.03 -7.80 -4.61
N PRO A 90 -1.76 -7.76 -5.75
CA PRO A 90 -3.02 -7.00 -5.83
C PRO A 90 -4.08 -7.45 -4.83
N SER A 91 -4.08 -8.74 -4.43
CA SER A 91 -5.04 -9.25 -3.44
C SER A 91 -4.82 -8.70 -2.03
N THR A 92 -3.65 -8.10 -1.75
CA THR A 92 -3.33 -7.45 -0.47
C THR A 92 -3.79 -6.00 -0.38
N LEU A 93 -4.29 -5.41 -1.47
CA LEU A 93 -4.63 -3.98 -1.47
C LEU A 93 -5.71 -3.65 -0.45
N ILE A 94 -6.87 -4.29 -0.57
CA ILE A 94 -8.00 -3.97 0.30
C ILE A 94 -7.71 -4.41 1.77
N PRO A 95 -6.99 -5.53 2.08
CA PRO A 95 -6.61 -5.83 3.47
C PRO A 95 -5.59 -4.84 4.03
N LEU A 96 -4.63 -4.37 3.24
CA LEU A 96 -3.70 -3.31 3.66
C LEU A 96 -4.43 -2.00 3.95
N CYS A 97 -5.40 -1.59 3.13
CA CYS A 97 -6.20 -0.40 3.39
C CYS A 97 -6.99 -0.52 4.72
N ALA A 98 -7.57 -1.69 4.99
CA ALA A 98 -8.29 -1.93 6.23
C ALA A 98 -7.34 -1.99 7.44
N TYR A 99 -6.18 -2.62 7.29
CA TYR A 99 -5.13 -2.64 8.31
C TYR A 99 -4.63 -1.24 8.65
N LEU A 100 -4.35 -0.42 7.64
CA LEU A 100 -3.94 0.98 7.84
C LEU A 100 -5.00 1.76 8.61
N ARG A 101 -6.28 1.60 8.25
CA ARG A 101 -7.40 2.20 8.99
C ARG A 101 -7.48 1.71 10.42
N HIS A 102 -7.21 0.43 10.67
CA HIS A 102 -7.16 -0.14 12.01
C HIS A 102 -6.00 0.44 12.84
N CYS A 103 -4.87 0.76 12.20
CA CYS A 103 -3.73 1.41 12.83
C CYS A 103 -3.94 2.92 13.09
N PHE A 104 -4.97 3.55 12.53
CA PHE A 104 -5.23 4.96 12.77
C PHE A 104 -5.67 5.19 14.22
N GLY A 105 -5.11 6.24 14.84
CA GLY A 105 -5.51 6.68 16.17
C GLY A 105 -6.94 7.21 16.21
N ARG A 106 -7.43 7.47 17.44
CA ARG A 106 -8.70 8.16 17.63
C ARG A 106 -8.57 9.58 17.10
N CYS A 107 -9.47 9.98 16.19
CA CYS A 107 -9.53 11.36 15.73
C CYS A 107 -10.04 12.24 16.88
N THR A 108 -9.20 13.17 17.36
CA THR A 108 -9.54 14.13 18.42
C THR A 108 -10.44 15.26 17.94
N GLY A 109 -10.80 15.29 16.65
CA GLY A 109 -11.51 16.38 15.99
C GLY A 109 -10.57 17.47 15.45
N ILE A 110 -9.27 17.38 15.75
CA ILE A 110 -8.23 18.23 15.19
C ILE A 110 -7.54 17.44 14.07
N SER A 111 -7.52 18.02 12.88
CA SER A 111 -6.82 17.43 11.73
C SER A 111 -5.89 18.47 11.11
N PHE A 112 -4.63 18.09 10.92
CA PHE A 112 -3.67 18.86 10.15
C PHE A 112 -3.90 18.59 8.68
N MET A 113 -4.14 19.66 7.91
CA MET A 113 -4.21 19.59 6.45
C MET A 113 -2.96 20.19 5.86
N ASP A 114 -2.14 19.37 5.22
CA ASP A 114 -1.09 19.86 4.34
C ASP A 114 -1.50 19.69 2.87
N SER A 115 -1.04 20.60 2.02
CA SER A 115 -1.29 20.52 0.59
C SER A 115 0.03 20.54 -0.19
N THR A 116 0.32 19.45 -0.88
CA THR A 116 1.51 19.34 -1.74
C THR A 116 1.12 19.46 -3.20
N SER A 117 1.86 20.27 -3.97
CA SER A 117 1.65 20.39 -5.42
C SER A 117 2.25 19.20 -6.16
N ILE A 118 1.43 18.52 -6.96
CA ILE A 118 1.86 17.52 -7.94
C ILE A 118 1.87 18.20 -9.31
N LYS A 119 3.06 18.60 -9.77
CA LYS A 119 3.23 19.27 -11.06
C LYS A 119 3.17 18.24 -12.19
N VAL A 120 2.26 18.41 -13.15
CA VAL A 120 2.15 17.50 -14.31
C VAL A 120 2.97 17.97 -15.50
N CYS A 121 3.26 19.27 -15.58
CA CYS A 121 4.19 19.82 -16.56
C CYS A 121 4.76 21.17 -16.09
N HIS A 122 5.75 21.67 -16.82
CA HIS A 122 6.27 23.02 -16.62
C HIS A 122 5.25 24.08 -17.10
N ASN A 123 5.15 25.22 -16.41
CA ASN A 123 4.14 26.25 -16.70
C ASN A 123 4.17 26.77 -18.16
N ARG A 124 5.35 26.77 -18.78
CA ARG A 124 5.53 27.14 -20.20
C ARG A 124 4.91 26.13 -21.19
N ARG A 125 4.65 24.89 -20.77
CA ARG A 125 4.15 23.80 -21.62
C ARG A 125 2.65 23.53 -21.47
N ILE A 126 1.94 24.34 -20.68
CA ILE A 126 0.51 24.13 -20.37
C ILE A 126 -0.33 24.05 -21.65
N ALA A 127 -0.12 24.95 -22.61
CA ALA A 127 -0.88 24.97 -23.87
C ALA A 127 -0.72 23.68 -24.70
N SER A 128 0.44 23.02 -24.58
CA SER A 128 0.75 21.76 -25.27
C SER A 128 0.37 20.49 -24.48
N HIS A 129 -0.02 20.61 -23.21
CA HIS A 129 -0.26 19.45 -22.36
C HIS A 129 -1.61 18.79 -22.69
N LYS A 130 -1.58 17.51 -23.09
CA LYS A 130 -2.78 16.76 -23.50
C LYS A 130 -3.27 15.75 -22.47
N VAL A 131 -2.35 15.10 -21.75
CA VAL A 131 -2.65 13.93 -20.89
C VAL A 131 -3.65 14.27 -19.77
N PHE A 132 -3.39 15.32 -19.00
CA PHE A 132 -4.27 15.76 -17.93
C PHE A 132 -5.05 17.03 -18.29
N LYS A 133 -5.26 17.34 -19.57
CA LYS A 133 -5.90 18.59 -19.99
C LYS A 133 -7.26 18.88 -19.31
N PRO A 134 -8.16 17.89 -19.10
CA PRO A 134 -9.43 18.16 -18.41
C PRO A 134 -9.34 18.05 -16.89
N LEU A 135 -8.24 17.53 -16.34
CA LEU A 135 -8.12 17.19 -14.90
C LEU A 135 -7.19 18.14 -14.15
N ALA A 136 -6.08 18.52 -14.77
CA ALA A 136 -5.08 19.41 -14.18
C ALA A 136 -5.47 20.88 -14.36
N ALA A 137 -5.20 21.66 -13.33
CA ALA A 137 -5.46 23.11 -13.33
C ALA A 137 -4.21 23.88 -12.88
N ARG A 138 -4.22 25.20 -13.11
CA ARG A 138 -3.22 26.07 -12.48
C ARG A 138 -3.55 26.20 -10.99
N GLY A 139 -2.57 25.87 -10.15
CA GLY A 139 -2.61 26.09 -8.71
C GLY A 139 -1.44 26.97 -8.26
N LYS A 140 -1.56 27.55 -7.06
CA LYS A 140 -0.49 28.32 -6.41
C LYS A 140 -0.11 27.65 -5.09
N THR A 141 1.20 27.52 -4.84
CA THR A 141 1.76 27.18 -3.53
C THR A 141 2.38 28.42 -2.89
N SER A 142 2.92 28.31 -1.68
CA SER A 142 3.68 29.39 -1.04
C SER A 142 4.90 29.84 -1.85
N VAL A 143 5.45 28.94 -2.68
CA VAL A 143 6.67 29.18 -3.46
C VAL A 143 6.42 29.64 -4.89
N ASP A 144 5.47 29.04 -5.63
CA ASP A 144 5.23 29.42 -7.04
C ASP A 144 3.87 28.91 -7.56
N TRP A 145 3.49 29.38 -8.75
CA TRP A 145 2.45 28.79 -9.57
C TRP A 145 2.89 27.45 -10.17
N PHE A 146 1.95 26.53 -10.33
CA PHE A 146 2.17 25.27 -11.01
C PHE A 146 0.94 24.85 -11.80
N PHE A 147 1.12 23.92 -12.73
CA PHE A 147 0.02 23.24 -13.41
C PHE A 147 0.00 21.76 -13.02
N GLY A 148 -1.13 21.29 -12.48
CA GLY A 148 -1.29 19.93 -11.99
C GLY A 148 -2.35 19.81 -10.92
N PHE A 149 -2.06 19.03 -9.87
CA PHE A 149 -2.98 18.69 -8.79
C PHE A 149 -2.47 19.18 -7.44
N LYS A 150 -3.39 19.50 -6.51
CA LYS A 150 -3.06 19.61 -5.08
C LYS A 150 -3.45 18.32 -4.39
N LEU A 151 -2.47 17.65 -3.79
CA LEU A 151 -2.72 16.53 -2.90
C LEU A 151 -2.92 17.09 -1.49
N HIS A 152 -4.13 16.94 -0.97
CA HIS A 152 -4.44 17.28 0.41
C HIS A 152 -4.22 16.03 1.28
N LEU A 153 -3.27 16.12 2.21
CA LEU A 153 -3.05 15.11 3.24
C LEU A 153 -3.72 15.59 4.51
N VAL A 154 -4.67 14.81 5.00
CA VAL A 154 -5.33 15.06 6.28
C VAL A 154 -4.74 14.07 7.28
N MET A 155 -4.02 14.59 8.27
CA MET A 155 -3.44 13.82 9.35
C MET A 155 -4.21 14.13 10.64
N ASN A 156 -4.67 13.10 11.32
CA ASN A 156 -5.16 13.24 12.67
C ASN A 156 -3.97 13.42 13.62
N GLU A 157 -4.19 14.17 14.69
CA GLU A 157 -3.24 14.29 15.81
C GLU A 157 -2.88 12.93 16.43
#